data_AF-A0A7V6RNC7-F1
#
_entry.id   AF-A0A7V6RNC7-F1
#
_cell.length_a   1.000
_cell.length_b   1.000
_cell.length_c   1.000
_cell.angle_alpha   90.00
_cell.angle_beta   90.00
_cell.angle_gamma   90.00
#
_symmetry.space_group_name_H-M   'P 1'
#
loop_
_entity.id
_entity.type
_entity.pdbx_description
1 polymer ?
#
loop_
_entity_poly.entity_id
_entity_poly.type
_entity_poly.pdbx_seq_one_letter_code
_entity_poly.pdbx_strand_id
1 'polypeptide(L)'
;MKLFFLPIDIGYKELCIRQGCNDVDWWEKLKQNLADNAAIWMGIWILVALNIFVLLTMGYGFKWGNLVLCLLIGIAGILGLLLLLPRSQEEAAAEEIDSEIERIMEEIRPLCDELFVQEIDRITQPVIEEIREDYKRGLSWLWEDSQAYLQRLQEGISEIHIIIQLVNSISESKMKFSQKLEDDLDVLQQTAWDIQSAQEKDDKRIDRSIEEKSEELKKSMEREKDLFYDYVRHLLLEQVKNSEEGFDILEYLNIDKLGEQFAVVIEKSVQARLSYFEDALIGDVENILADVVGQMQKGALRLLTIFKDIEEMIDMLIDEFSGENSLAIRRLRDSQHKVKSFKEQANELMVSLAWQDILLEKRWLDIDEQLTAVKDRVLENVSEDVVQYLGEKLQEDIPLLNNLVQSPASMLLYKLLLEAEIVYQVYAGEKLSEVVEKSCVLLLFVRPIEALAIKSIRLQETHLNKKRKIKEQVKKGEFDAYWQQVMAAVERDNAQLLPHLEDIYPQQFYYFCNSPYIKKRPDNLNQAAWMLFVRLLEQDEEELEEAECLLLGMLLCIYQLRNKCIHPLKSAPLPLENESDLLDMRYCAHRAIDLLLQLEMKNI
;
A
#
# COMPACT_ATOMS: atom_id res chain seq x y z
N MET A 1 -18.68 -8.54 -91.20
CA MET A 1 -18.17 -8.44 -92.59
C MET A 1 -18.14 -6.96 -92.95
N LYS A 2 -17.00 -6.42 -93.45
CA LYS A 2 -16.83 -5.16 -94.23
C LYS A 2 -18.03 -4.17 -94.28
N LEU A 3 -17.98 -2.87 -93.97
CA LEU A 3 -16.95 -1.80 -93.92
C LEU A 3 -17.54 -0.65 -93.03
N PHE A 4 -17.04 0.60 -92.88
CA PHE A 4 -15.91 1.39 -93.42
C PHE A 4 -15.52 2.47 -92.38
N PHE A 5 -14.32 3.05 -92.48
CA PHE A 5 -14.01 4.42 -92.05
C PHE A 5 -14.16 5.37 -93.25
N LEU A 6 -14.65 6.60 -93.05
CA LEU A 6 -14.03 7.87 -93.52
C LEU A 6 -14.93 9.08 -93.17
N PRO A 7 -14.35 10.26 -92.86
CA PRO A 7 -15.08 11.46 -92.51
C PRO A 7 -15.37 12.32 -93.76
N ILE A 8 -16.45 13.10 -93.72
CA ILE A 8 -16.64 14.24 -94.62
C ILE A 8 -17.08 15.44 -93.77
N ASP A 9 -16.08 16.20 -93.33
CA ASP A 9 -16.24 17.58 -92.85
C ASP A 9 -16.33 18.50 -94.08
N ILE A 10 -17.53 19.01 -94.37
CA ILE A 10 -17.72 20.15 -95.27
C ILE A 10 -18.82 21.06 -94.71
N GLY A 11 -18.42 22.25 -94.25
CA GLY A 11 -19.18 23.46 -94.60
C GLY A 11 -20.19 24.02 -93.59
N TYR A 12 -20.00 23.87 -92.28
CA TYR A 12 -20.78 24.63 -91.27
C TYR A 12 -20.09 25.90 -90.75
N LYS A 13 -19.18 26.49 -91.55
CA LYS A 13 -18.34 27.63 -91.13
C LYS A 13 -18.60 28.93 -91.90
N GLU A 14 -19.83 29.15 -92.40
CA GLU A 14 -20.19 30.44 -93.05
C GLU A 14 -21.66 30.89 -92.87
N LEU A 15 -22.44 30.27 -91.96
CA LEU A 15 -23.84 30.65 -91.69
C LEU A 15 -24.19 30.90 -90.21
N CYS A 16 -23.21 30.83 -89.30
CA CYS A 16 -23.39 31.12 -87.87
C CYS A 16 -23.01 32.56 -87.48
N ILE A 17 -23.26 33.54 -88.35
CA ILE A 17 -23.14 34.98 -88.04
C ILE A 17 -24.42 35.72 -88.46
N ARG A 18 -25.58 35.35 -87.88
CA ARG A 18 -26.76 36.25 -87.84
C ARG A 18 -27.87 35.97 -86.84
N GLN A 19 -27.84 34.88 -86.08
CA GLN A 19 -28.69 34.69 -84.90
C GLN A 19 -27.83 34.13 -83.77
N GLY A 20 -27.99 34.66 -82.55
CA GLY A 20 -27.13 34.32 -81.42
C GLY A 20 -27.34 32.87 -80.96
N CYS A 21 -26.26 32.12 -80.81
CA CYS A 21 -26.29 30.79 -80.19
C CYS A 21 -26.64 30.93 -78.70
N ASN A 22 -27.83 30.42 -78.32
CA ASN A 22 -28.32 30.39 -76.95
C ASN A 22 -28.36 28.95 -76.37
N ASP A 23 -27.57 28.02 -76.93
CA ASP A 23 -27.65 26.58 -76.63
C ASP A 23 -26.75 26.09 -75.47
N VAL A 24 -25.92 26.96 -74.88
CA VAL A 24 -25.07 26.59 -73.72
C VAL A 24 -25.77 26.90 -72.38
N ASP A 25 -26.50 28.03 -72.33
CA ASP A 25 -27.13 28.59 -71.13
C ASP A 25 -28.30 27.75 -70.59
N TRP A 26 -28.96 26.94 -71.43
CA TRP A 26 -30.12 26.14 -71.01
C TRP A 26 -29.75 24.96 -70.10
N TRP A 27 -28.57 24.36 -70.28
CA TRP A 27 -28.20 23.13 -69.56
C TRP A 27 -27.72 23.45 -68.14
N GLU A 28 -27.01 24.56 -67.93
CA GLU A 28 -26.65 25.01 -66.58
C GLU A 28 -27.90 25.44 -65.79
N LYS A 29 -28.83 26.17 -66.43
CA LYS A 29 -30.13 26.50 -65.84
C LYS A 29 -30.98 25.28 -65.51
N LEU A 30 -30.97 24.24 -66.35
CA LEU A 30 -31.72 23.02 -66.09
C LEU A 30 -31.06 22.17 -64.99
N LYS A 31 -29.73 22.20 -64.83
CA LYS A 31 -29.03 21.61 -63.68
C LYS A 31 -29.33 22.34 -62.36
N GLN A 32 -29.27 23.67 -62.34
CA GLN A 32 -29.64 24.47 -61.15
C GLN A 32 -31.10 24.22 -60.75
N ASN A 33 -32.01 24.28 -61.72
CA ASN A 33 -33.43 24.00 -61.47
C ASN A 33 -33.71 22.51 -61.11
N LEU A 34 -32.80 21.58 -61.43
CA LEU A 34 -32.83 20.21 -60.91
C LEU A 34 -32.42 20.15 -59.43
N ALA A 35 -31.39 20.89 -59.05
CA ALA A 35 -30.90 20.97 -57.67
C ALA A 35 -31.95 21.60 -56.76
N ASP A 36 -32.47 22.78 -57.12
CA ASP A 36 -33.45 23.54 -56.33
C ASP A 36 -34.78 22.79 -56.13
N ASN A 37 -35.16 21.92 -57.08
CA ASN A 37 -36.47 21.27 -57.12
C ASN A 37 -36.38 19.73 -57.25
N ALA A 38 -35.34 19.11 -56.69
CA ALA A 38 -35.05 17.68 -56.84
C ALA A 38 -36.26 16.76 -56.55
N ALA A 39 -37.03 17.04 -55.49
CA ALA A 39 -38.23 16.29 -55.14
C ALA A 39 -39.34 16.37 -56.21
N ILE A 40 -39.48 17.53 -56.86
CA ILE A 40 -40.45 17.74 -57.94
C ILE A 40 -39.99 16.97 -59.19
N TRP A 41 -38.70 17.01 -59.53
CA TRP A 41 -38.15 16.26 -60.66
C TRP A 41 -38.23 14.74 -60.48
N MET A 42 -37.97 14.22 -59.28
CA MET A 42 -38.21 12.81 -58.95
C MET A 42 -39.71 12.46 -59.08
N GLY A 43 -40.60 13.32 -58.59
CA GLY A 43 -42.06 13.16 -58.75
C GLY A 43 -42.51 13.15 -60.22
N ILE A 44 -41.97 14.06 -61.05
CA ILE A 44 -42.21 14.10 -62.50
C ILE A 44 -41.70 12.81 -63.17
N TRP A 45 -40.53 12.31 -62.79
CA TRP A 45 -39.98 11.07 -63.37
C TRP A 45 -40.82 9.84 -63.04
N ILE A 46 -41.27 9.73 -61.79
CA ILE A 46 -42.21 8.68 -61.35
C ILE A 46 -43.53 8.78 -62.14
N LEU A 47 -44.05 10.00 -62.35
CA LEU A 47 -45.22 10.26 -63.19
C LEU A 47 -45.00 9.84 -64.65
N VAL A 48 -43.83 10.08 -65.24
CA VAL A 48 -43.49 9.64 -66.60
C VAL A 48 -43.45 8.11 -66.67
N ALA A 49 -42.76 7.44 -65.74
CA ALA A 49 -42.70 5.98 -65.68
C ALA A 49 -44.09 5.33 -65.50
N LEU A 50 -44.95 5.94 -64.68
CA LEU A 50 -46.33 5.50 -64.45
C LEU A 50 -47.22 5.72 -65.69
N ASN A 51 -47.08 6.85 -66.40
CA ASN A 51 -47.79 7.07 -67.66
C ASN A 51 -47.36 6.09 -68.75
N ILE A 52 -46.06 5.79 -68.87
CA ILE A 52 -45.55 4.76 -69.78
C ILE A 52 -46.15 3.39 -69.42
N PHE A 53 -46.23 3.05 -68.13
CA PHE A 53 -46.87 1.82 -67.67
C PHE A 53 -48.36 1.74 -68.04
N VAL A 54 -49.12 2.82 -67.86
CA VAL A 54 -50.55 2.88 -68.24
C VAL A 54 -50.73 2.73 -69.76
N LEU A 55 -49.90 3.39 -70.58
CA LEU A 55 -49.93 3.25 -72.03
C LEU A 55 -49.61 1.82 -72.49
N LEU A 56 -48.59 1.18 -71.90
CA LEU A 56 -48.21 -0.20 -72.22
C LEU A 56 -49.29 -1.22 -71.81
N THR A 57 -49.95 -1.00 -70.67
CA THR A 57 -51.01 -1.89 -70.17
C THR A 57 -52.33 -1.73 -70.93
N MET A 58 -52.68 -0.51 -71.36
CA MET A 58 -53.83 -0.29 -72.26
C MET A 58 -53.58 -0.82 -73.67
N GLY A 59 -52.39 -0.63 -74.24
CA GLY A 59 -52.08 -1.02 -75.61
C GLY A 59 -51.87 -2.52 -75.84
N TYR A 60 -51.29 -3.23 -74.87
CA TYR A 60 -50.87 -4.65 -75.03
C TYR A 60 -51.40 -5.59 -73.93
N GLY A 61 -52.29 -5.10 -73.07
CA GLY A 61 -52.79 -5.81 -71.90
C GLY A 61 -51.80 -5.84 -70.73
N PHE A 62 -52.30 -6.15 -69.53
CA PHE A 62 -51.46 -6.26 -68.34
C PHE A 62 -50.50 -7.46 -68.44
N LYS A 63 -49.20 -7.19 -68.31
CA LYS A 63 -48.13 -8.21 -68.24
C LYS A 63 -47.16 -7.82 -67.13
N TRP A 64 -46.81 -8.79 -66.27
CA TRP A 64 -45.85 -8.60 -65.19
C TRP A 64 -44.48 -8.07 -65.67
N GLY A 65 -44.01 -8.48 -66.86
CA GLY A 65 -42.78 -7.97 -67.46
C GLY A 65 -42.80 -6.44 -67.70
N ASN A 66 -43.97 -5.86 -68.02
CA ASN A 66 -44.09 -4.41 -68.22
C ASN A 66 -43.98 -3.65 -66.89
N LEU A 67 -44.51 -4.23 -65.79
CA LEU A 67 -44.38 -3.66 -64.45
C LEU A 67 -42.91 -3.64 -64.01
N VAL A 68 -42.20 -4.76 -64.17
CA VAL A 68 -40.77 -4.87 -63.83
C VAL A 68 -39.94 -3.91 -64.68
N LEU A 69 -40.21 -3.80 -65.98
CA LEU A 69 -39.52 -2.86 -66.86
C LEU A 69 -39.74 -1.39 -66.45
N CYS A 70 -40.98 -1.00 -66.14
CA CYS A 70 -41.28 0.37 -65.68
C CYS A 70 -40.67 0.68 -64.30
N LEU A 71 -40.60 -0.30 -63.38
CA LEU A 71 -39.89 -0.15 -62.11
C LEU A 71 -38.38 0.03 -62.32
N LEU A 72 -37.76 -0.74 -63.21
CA LEU A 72 -36.34 -0.59 -63.56
C LEU A 72 -36.04 0.77 -64.20
N ILE A 73 -36.92 1.27 -65.09
CA ILE A 73 -36.80 2.62 -65.69
C ILE A 73 -37.00 3.72 -64.63
N GLY A 74 -37.92 3.52 -63.69
CA GLY A 74 -38.12 4.40 -62.54
C GLY A 74 -36.86 4.50 -61.68
N ILE A 75 -36.33 3.36 -61.22
CA ILE A 75 -35.11 3.28 -60.40
C ILE A 75 -33.90 3.83 -61.15
N ALA A 76 -33.69 3.45 -62.42
CA ALA A 76 -32.56 3.90 -63.21
C ALA A 76 -32.58 5.42 -63.45
N GLY A 77 -33.76 6.02 -63.65
CA GLY A 77 -33.87 7.47 -63.78
C GLY A 77 -33.78 8.22 -62.46
N ILE A 78 -34.27 7.66 -61.34
CA ILE A 78 -34.00 8.25 -60.00
C ILE A 78 -32.49 8.23 -59.71
N LEU A 79 -31.81 7.12 -59.96
CA LEU A 79 -30.34 7.04 -59.86
C LEU A 79 -29.65 8.02 -60.81
N GLY A 80 -30.12 8.15 -62.05
CA GLY A 80 -29.60 9.12 -63.02
C GLY A 80 -29.79 10.58 -62.58
N LEU A 81 -30.92 10.91 -61.95
CA LEU A 81 -31.19 12.23 -61.37
C LEU A 81 -30.27 12.50 -60.16
N LEU A 82 -30.11 11.51 -59.26
CA LEU A 82 -29.19 11.58 -58.12
C LEU A 82 -27.71 11.74 -58.53
N LEU A 83 -27.32 11.21 -59.68
CA LEU A 83 -25.96 11.32 -60.23
C LEU A 83 -25.74 12.62 -61.03
N LEU A 84 -26.81 13.33 -61.38
CA LEU A 84 -26.81 14.63 -62.07
C LEU A 84 -27.01 15.82 -61.12
N LEU A 85 -27.53 15.57 -59.92
CA LEU A 85 -27.46 16.50 -58.79
C LEU A 85 -25.97 16.81 -58.50
N PRO A 86 -25.56 18.09 -58.44
CA PRO A 86 -24.28 18.42 -57.83
C PRO A 86 -24.32 17.92 -56.37
N ARG A 87 -23.23 17.31 -55.88
CA ARG A 87 -23.04 17.12 -54.43
C ARG A 87 -23.33 18.46 -53.76
N SER A 88 -24.12 18.46 -52.69
CA SER A 88 -24.41 19.72 -52.00
C SER A 88 -23.09 20.30 -51.49
N GLN A 89 -22.97 21.63 -51.52
CA GLN A 89 -21.78 22.29 -50.96
C GLN A 89 -21.66 21.98 -49.45
N GLU A 90 -22.78 21.69 -48.79
CA GLU A 90 -22.87 21.23 -47.40
C GLU A 90 -22.20 19.86 -47.16
N GLU A 91 -22.39 18.86 -48.04
CA GLU A 91 -21.76 17.53 -47.89
C GLU A 91 -20.24 17.61 -48.12
N ALA A 92 -19.80 18.40 -49.10
CA ALA A 92 -18.37 18.59 -49.37
C ALA A 92 -17.67 19.39 -48.26
N ALA A 93 -18.31 20.45 -47.75
CA ALA A 93 -17.78 21.22 -46.63
C ALA A 93 -17.73 20.40 -45.33
N ALA A 94 -18.69 19.50 -45.10
CA ALA A 94 -18.67 18.60 -43.94
C ALA A 94 -17.49 17.62 -43.97
N GLU A 95 -17.20 16.98 -45.13
CA GLU A 95 -16.01 16.13 -45.29
C GLU A 95 -14.69 16.91 -45.07
N GLU A 96 -14.62 18.16 -45.52
CA GLU A 96 -13.44 19.03 -45.36
C GLU A 96 -13.24 19.44 -43.89
N ILE A 97 -14.31 19.84 -43.19
CA ILE A 97 -14.31 20.20 -41.76
C ILE A 97 -13.90 19.00 -40.88
N ASP A 98 -14.46 17.82 -41.10
CA ASP A 98 -14.09 16.62 -40.33
C ASP A 98 -12.61 16.24 -40.55
N SER A 99 -12.08 16.46 -41.76
CA SER A 99 -10.67 16.17 -42.08
C SER A 99 -9.69 17.14 -41.38
N GLU A 100 -10.05 18.42 -41.27
CA GLU A 100 -9.24 19.42 -40.58
C GLU A 100 -9.26 19.21 -39.05
N ILE A 101 -10.41 18.83 -38.49
CA ILE A 101 -10.54 18.51 -37.07
C ILE A 101 -9.74 17.26 -36.70
N GLU A 102 -9.75 16.22 -37.54
CA GLU A 102 -8.95 15.03 -37.24
C GLU A 102 -7.44 15.33 -37.34
N ARG A 103 -7.01 16.22 -38.25
CA ARG A 103 -5.61 16.73 -38.30
C ARG A 103 -5.21 17.46 -37.01
N ILE A 104 -6.07 18.35 -36.50
CA ILE A 104 -5.84 19.05 -35.23
C ILE A 104 -5.81 18.04 -34.06
N MET A 105 -6.66 17.01 -34.08
CA MET A 105 -6.65 15.94 -33.08
C MET A 105 -5.39 15.06 -33.16
N GLU A 106 -4.80 14.83 -34.33
CA GLU A 106 -3.51 14.14 -34.48
C GLU A 106 -2.35 14.91 -33.82
N GLU A 107 -2.39 16.25 -33.79
CA GLU A 107 -1.40 17.09 -33.10
C GLU A 107 -1.65 17.17 -31.58
N ILE A 108 -2.91 17.22 -31.13
CA ILE A 108 -3.27 17.36 -29.71
C ILE A 108 -3.11 16.05 -28.93
N ARG A 109 -3.53 14.90 -29.49
CA ARG A 109 -3.49 13.59 -28.82
C ARG A 109 -2.13 13.27 -28.14
N PRO A 110 -0.96 13.36 -28.81
CA PRO A 110 0.31 13.02 -28.19
C PRO A 110 0.72 13.96 -27.04
N LEU A 111 0.38 15.25 -27.12
CA LEU A 111 0.62 16.21 -26.03
C LEU A 111 -0.24 15.88 -24.81
N CYS A 112 -1.50 15.51 -25.04
CA CYS A 112 -2.37 15.00 -23.98
C CYS A 112 -1.91 13.65 -23.42
N ASP A 113 -1.46 12.70 -24.25
CA ASP A 113 -0.92 11.41 -23.78
C ASP A 113 0.30 11.63 -22.85
N GLU A 114 1.20 12.56 -23.20
CA GLU A 114 2.35 12.92 -22.36
C GLU A 114 1.90 13.58 -21.04
N LEU A 115 1.02 14.59 -21.09
CA LEU A 115 0.44 15.23 -19.90
C LEU A 115 -0.29 14.22 -19.01
N PHE A 116 -0.98 13.24 -19.58
CA PHE A 116 -1.72 12.23 -18.84
C PHE A 116 -0.80 11.35 -18.00
N VAL A 117 0.31 10.88 -18.57
CA VAL A 117 1.30 10.08 -17.84
C VAL A 117 2.00 10.95 -16.80
N GLN A 118 2.46 12.15 -17.17
CA GLN A 118 3.14 13.08 -16.26
C GLN A 118 2.29 13.44 -15.05
N GLU A 119 0.99 13.67 -15.22
CA GLU A 119 0.11 14.13 -14.15
C GLU A 119 -0.32 13.00 -13.19
N ILE A 120 -0.50 11.77 -13.71
CA ILE A 120 -0.68 10.58 -12.87
C ILE A 120 0.59 10.32 -12.05
N ASP A 121 1.76 10.37 -12.70
CA ASP A 121 3.03 10.14 -12.03
C ASP A 121 3.32 11.26 -11.00
N ARG A 122 3.01 12.53 -11.30
CA ARG A 122 3.14 13.68 -10.36
C ARG A 122 2.41 13.44 -9.04
N ILE A 123 1.24 12.81 -9.08
CA ILE A 123 0.38 12.59 -7.92
C ILE A 123 0.68 11.26 -7.22
N THR A 124 1.03 10.21 -7.96
CA THR A 124 1.28 8.88 -7.39
C THR A 124 2.71 8.67 -6.90
N GLN A 125 3.70 9.33 -7.52
CA GLN A 125 5.11 9.15 -7.18
C GLN A 125 5.44 9.42 -5.69
N PRO A 126 4.90 10.46 -5.02
CA PRO A 126 5.13 10.67 -3.58
C PRO A 126 4.62 9.50 -2.72
N VAL A 127 3.45 8.94 -3.05
CA VAL A 127 2.86 7.79 -2.33
C VAL A 127 3.68 6.52 -2.58
N ILE A 128 4.14 6.31 -3.82
CA ILE A 128 5.05 5.22 -4.18
C ILE A 128 6.38 5.32 -3.42
N GLU A 129 6.91 6.54 -3.27
CA GLU A 129 8.16 6.79 -2.54
C GLU A 129 7.99 6.56 -1.03
N GLU A 130 6.92 7.06 -0.41
CA GLU A 130 6.58 6.80 1.00
C GLU A 130 6.46 5.29 1.26
N ILE A 131 5.68 4.57 0.44
CA ILE A 131 5.48 3.11 0.58
C ILE A 131 6.80 2.33 0.37
N ARG A 132 7.65 2.75 -0.58
CA ARG A 132 8.96 2.11 -0.81
C ARG A 132 9.93 2.37 0.34
N GLU A 133 9.96 3.58 0.91
CA GLU A 133 10.74 3.88 2.11
C GLU A 133 10.22 3.09 3.30
N ASP A 134 8.91 2.95 3.46
CA ASP A 134 8.28 2.23 4.55
C ASP A 134 8.51 0.71 4.50
N TYR A 135 8.47 0.11 3.32
CA TYR A 135 8.91 -1.26 3.11
C TYR A 135 10.38 -1.45 3.51
N LYS A 136 11.29 -0.57 3.03
CA LYS A 136 12.73 -0.65 3.35
C LYS A 136 13.02 -0.45 4.83
N ARG A 137 12.38 0.52 5.47
CA ARG A 137 12.56 0.87 6.89
C ARG A 137 11.95 -0.19 7.82
N GLY A 138 10.84 -0.79 7.38
CA GLY A 138 10.22 -1.94 8.03
C GLY A 138 11.12 -3.17 8.02
N LEU A 139 11.84 -3.43 6.92
CA LEU A 139 12.74 -4.58 6.82
C LEU A 139 14.20 -4.33 7.20
N SER A 140 14.67 -3.07 7.35
CA SER A 140 16.11 -2.78 7.51
C SER A 140 16.74 -3.56 8.66
N TRP A 141 16.10 -3.54 9.83
CA TRP A 141 16.58 -4.22 11.03
C TRP A 141 16.67 -5.74 10.85
N LEU A 142 15.70 -6.33 10.14
CA LEU A 142 15.66 -7.77 9.87
C LEU A 142 16.82 -8.17 8.95
N TRP A 143 17.10 -7.38 7.92
CA TRP A 143 18.24 -7.62 7.04
C TRP A 143 19.57 -7.30 7.73
N GLU A 144 19.67 -6.25 8.55
CA GLU A 144 20.87 -5.89 9.32
C GLU A 144 21.27 -7.02 10.29
N ASP A 145 20.34 -7.49 11.14
CA ASP A 145 20.59 -8.58 12.09
C ASP A 145 20.86 -9.91 11.36
N SER A 146 20.09 -10.22 10.30
CA SER A 146 20.29 -11.42 9.49
C SER A 146 21.64 -11.42 8.79
N GLN A 147 22.05 -10.32 8.13
CA GLN A 147 23.36 -10.22 7.48
C GLN A 147 24.51 -10.34 8.49
N ALA A 148 24.42 -9.66 9.65
CA ALA A 148 25.44 -9.74 10.70
C ALA A 148 25.58 -11.17 11.27
N TYR A 149 24.47 -11.90 11.40
CA TYR A 149 24.46 -13.31 11.78
C TYR A 149 25.05 -14.21 10.68
N LEU A 150 24.58 -14.07 9.43
CA LEU A 150 24.99 -14.88 8.29
C LEU A 150 26.48 -14.72 7.98
N GLN A 151 27.05 -13.52 8.12
CA GLN A 151 28.49 -13.31 7.96
C GLN A 151 29.31 -14.09 9.00
N ARG A 152 28.95 -14.00 10.28
CA ARG A 152 29.61 -14.77 11.36
C ARG A 152 29.45 -16.28 11.15
N LEU A 153 28.31 -16.71 10.62
CA LEU A 153 28.04 -18.09 10.28
C LEU A 153 28.98 -18.58 9.15
N GLN A 154 29.15 -17.80 8.08
CA GLN A 154 30.09 -18.12 6.99
C GLN A 154 31.54 -18.22 7.50
N GLU A 155 31.97 -17.28 8.34
CA GLU A 155 33.28 -17.33 9.00
C GLU A 155 33.42 -18.63 9.83
N GLY A 156 32.43 -18.93 10.68
CA GLY A 156 32.40 -20.14 11.50
C GLY A 156 32.40 -21.46 10.70
N ILE A 157 31.66 -21.54 9.60
CA ILE A 157 31.67 -22.68 8.67
C ILE A 157 33.09 -22.91 8.14
N SER A 158 33.77 -21.86 7.68
CA SER A 158 35.13 -21.96 7.14
C SER A 158 36.14 -22.46 8.19
N GLU A 159 36.02 -22.00 9.44
CA GLU A 159 36.87 -22.46 10.54
C GLU A 159 36.61 -23.94 10.89
N ILE A 160 35.35 -24.37 10.91
CA ILE A 160 34.99 -25.76 11.17
C ILE A 160 35.52 -26.67 10.04
N HIS A 161 35.37 -26.26 8.78
CA HIS A 161 35.89 -26.99 7.62
C HIS A 161 37.42 -27.16 7.70
N ILE A 162 38.16 -26.11 8.07
CA ILE A 162 39.61 -26.19 8.34
C ILE A 162 39.92 -27.17 9.49
N ILE A 163 39.11 -27.17 10.56
CA ILE A 163 39.28 -28.10 11.69
C ILE A 163 39.08 -29.55 11.24
N ILE A 164 38.07 -29.85 10.41
CA ILE A 164 37.81 -31.20 9.89
C ILE A 164 38.98 -31.70 9.04
N GLN A 165 39.48 -30.89 8.10
CA GLN A 165 40.64 -31.23 7.27
C GLN A 165 41.92 -31.47 8.11
N LEU A 166 42.07 -30.75 9.24
CA LEU A 166 43.18 -30.94 10.18
C LEU A 166 43.00 -32.17 11.09
N VAL A 167 41.77 -32.65 11.27
CA VAL A 167 41.42 -33.89 11.98
C VAL A 167 41.54 -35.07 10.99
N ASN A 168 42.76 -35.23 10.47
CA ASN A 168 43.08 -36.20 9.43
C ASN A 168 42.88 -37.64 9.94
N SER A 169 41.97 -38.39 9.32
CA SER A 169 41.48 -39.67 9.83
C SER A 169 41.93 -40.86 8.99
N ILE A 170 42.33 -41.95 9.67
CA ILE A 170 42.86 -43.18 9.04
C ILE A 170 41.82 -44.32 9.08
N SER A 171 40.77 -44.20 9.91
CA SER A 171 39.70 -45.20 10.05
C SER A 171 38.49 -44.86 9.20
N GLU A 172 37.88 -45.88 8.60
CA GLU A 172 36.68 -45.76 7.74
C GLU A 172 35.45 -45.16 8.46
N SER A 173 35.33 -45.34 9.79
CA SER A 173 34.28 -44.73 10.62
C SER A 173 34.41 -43.20 10.65
N LYS A 174 35.55 -42.71 11.14
CA LYS A 174 35.89 -41.29 11.23
C LYS A 174 35.83 -40.60 9.86
N MET A 175 36.28 -41.25 8.79
CA MET A 175 36.18 -40.72 7.43
C MET A 175 34.72 -40.52 6.99
N LYS A 176 33.81 -41.45 7.30
CA LYS A 176 32.37 -41.28 7.00
C LYS A 176 31.72 -40.16 7.81
N PHE A 177 32.09 -40.02 9.09
CA PHE A 177 31.59 -38.92 9.92
C PHE A 177 32.12 -37.56 9.45
N SER A 178 33.40 -37.45 9.08
CA SER A 178 33.97 -36.23 8.49
C SER A 178 33.29 -35.87 7.16
N GLN A 179 33.07 -36.84 6.26
CA GLN A 179 32.38 -36.60 5.00
C GLN A 179 30.94 -36.11 5.20
N LYS A 180 30.17 -36.75 6.08
CA LYS A 180 28.81 -36.29 6.37
C LYS A 180 28.80 -34.90 7.01
N LEU A 181 29.77 -34.61 7.87
CA LEU A 181 29.92 -33.28 8.48
C LEU A 181 30.33 -32.20 7.46
N GLU A 182 31.11 -32.56 6.42
CA GLU A 182 31.37 -31.69 5.27
C GLU A 182 30.08 -31.45 4.44
N ASP A 183 29.31 -32.51 4.12
CA ASP A 183 28.03 -32.41 3.43
C ASP A 183 27.04 -31.50 4.20
N ASP A 184 26.92 -31.67 5.51
CA ASP A 184 26.02 -30.89 6.37
C ASP A 184 26.47 -29.40 6.46
N LEU A 185 27.77 -29.12 6.41
CA LEU A 185 28.31 -27.75 6.34
C LEU A 185 28.08 -27.08 4.97
N ASP A 186 28.18 -27.82 3.88
CA ASP A 186 27.88 -27.32 2.54
C ASP A 186 26.37 -26.98 2.41
N VAL A 187 25.50 -27.83 2.98
CA VAL A 187 24.04 -27.57 3.06
C VAL A 187 23.73 -26.36 3.95
N LEU A 188 24.48 -26.17 5.04
CA LEU A 188 24.39 -24.99 5.91
C LEU A 188 24.80 -23.72 5.15
N GLN A 189 25.90 -23.76 4.41
CA GLN A 189 26.41 -22.65 3.61
C GLN A 189 25.44 -22.28 2.47
N GLN A 190 24.88 -23.27 1.76
CA GLN A 190 23.85 -23.02 0.76
C GLN A 190 22.60 -22.40 1.38
N THR A 191 22.16 -22.88 2.55
CA THR A 191 21.00 -22.31 3.24
C THR A 191 21.25 -20.85 3.66
N ALA A 192 22.45 -20.52 4.12
CA ALA A 192 22.85 -19.15 4.43
C ALA A 192 22.84 -18.24 3.19
N TRP A 193 23.32 -18.74 2.03
CA TRP A 193 23.28 -18.01 0.77
C TRP A 193 21.86 -17.86 0.20
N ASP A 194 21.01 -18.88 0.34
CA ASP A 194 19.60 -18.83 -0.05
C ASP A 194 18.89 -17.65 0.67
N ILE A 195 19.10 -17.52 2.00
CA ILE A 195 18.57 -16.43 2.82
C ILE A 195 19.16 -15.08 2.39
N GLN A 196 20.48 -14.99 2.20
CA GLN A 196 21.14 -13.75 1.76
C GLN A 196 20.65 -13.27 0.38
N SER A 197 20.40 -14.20 -0.54
CA SER A 197 19.89 -13.91 -1.89
C SER A 197 18.38 -13.67 -1.97
N ALA A 198 17.64 -13.81 -0.86
CA ALA A 198 16.21 -13.52 -0.81
C ALA A 198 15.95 -12.01 -0.91
N GLN A 199 16.72 -11.19 -0.18
CA GLN A 199 16.59 -9.73 -0.15
C GLN A 199 16.48 -9.11 -1.55
N GLU A 200 17.43 -9.41 -2.44
CA GLU A 200 17.42 -8.90 -3.82
C GLU A 200 16.22 -9.35 -4.66
N LYS A 201 15.57 -10.47 -4.31
CA LYS A 201 14.38 -10.98 -5.00
C LYS A 201 13.12 -10.29 -4.48
N ASP A 202 13.05 -10.07 -3.17
CA ASP A 202 11.94 -9.41 -2.51
C ASP A 202 11.92 -7.90 -2.85
N ASP A 203 13.07 -7.23 -2.89
CA ASP A 203 13.22 -5.85 -3.40
C ASP A 203 12.73 -5.73 -4.86
N LYS A 204 13.12 -6.68 -5.74
CA LYS A 204 12.63 -6.74 -7.13
C LYS A 204 11.15 -7.13 -7.25
N ARG A 205 10.56 -7.70 -6.19
CA ARG A 205 9.14 -8.08 -6.14
C ARG A 205 8.27 -6.87 -5.77
N ILE A 206 8.69 -6.07 -4.79
CA ILE A 206 7.97 -4.82 -4.47
C ILE A 206 8.04 -3.82 -5.61
N ASP A 207 9.21 -3.65 -6.26
CA ASP A 207 9.35 -2.77 -7.42
C ASP A 207 8.40 -3.19 -8.56
N ARG A 208 8.25 -4.50 -8.80
CA ARG A 208 7.28 -5.01 -9.78
C ARG A 208 5.82 -4.79 -9.36
N SER A 209 5.46 -4.99 -8.09
CA SER A 209 4.09 -4.72 -7.61
C SER A 209 3.73 -3.25 -7.81
N ILE A 210 4.66 -2.34 -7.52
CA ILE A 210 4.51 -0.90 -7.74
C ILE A 210 4.29 -0.59 -9.23
N GLU A 211 5.11 -1.16 -10.13
CA GLU A 211 4.95 -1.01 -11.58
C GLU A 211 3.60 -1.56 -12.07
N GLU A 212 3.22 -2.78 -11.65
CA GLU A 212 1.96 -3.42 -12.02
C GLU A 212 0.74 -2.61 -11.55
N LYS A 213 0.78 -2.03 -10.35
CA LYS A 213 -0.29 -1.18 -9.80
C LYS A 213 -0.36 0.20 -10.44
N SER A 214 0.78 0.83 -10.74
CA SER A 214 0.81 2.10 -11.49
C SER A 214 0.19 1.92 -12.88
N GLU A 215 0.52 0.82 -13.56
CA GLU A 215 -0.07 0.45 -14.86
C GLU A 215 -1.56 0.08 -14.76
N GLU A 216 -2.01 -0.55 -13.67
CA GLU A 216 -3.42 -0.81 -13.40
C GLU A 216 -4.21 0.50 -13.22
N LEU A 217 -3.65 1.47 -12.48
CA LEU A 217 -4.24 2.80 -12.31
C LEU A 217 -4.32 3.54 -13.66
N LYS A 218 -3.22 3.60 -14.42
CA LYS A 218 -3.17 4.24 -15.76
C LYS A 218 -4.23 3.65 -16.70
N LYS A 219 -4.38 2.33 -16.73
CA LYS A 219 -5.45 1.64 -17.51
C LYS A 219 -6.86 1.94 -17.00
N SER A 220 -7.05 2.05 -15.69
CA SER A 220 -8.36 2.43 -15.14
C SER A 220 -8.81 3.83 -15.59
N MET A 221 -7.84 4.69 -15.92
CA MET A 221 -8.01 6.09 -16.35
C MET A 221 -8.07 6.29 -17.88
N GLU A 222 -7.78 5.27 -18.69
CA GLU A 222 -7.85 5.37 -20.18
C GLU A 222 -9.21 5.89 -20.67
N ARG A 223 -10.31 5.51 -20.00
CA ARG A 223 -11.66 5.98 -20.35
C ARG A 223 -11.86 7.49 -20.13
N GLU A 224 -11.16 8.08 -19.16
CA GLU A 224 -11.26 9.52 -18.89
C GLU A 224 -10.45 10.31 -19.92
N LYS A 225 -9.34 9.73 -20.40
CA LYS A 225 -8.59 10.23 -21.54
C LYS A 225 -9.44 10.19 -22.83
N ASP A 226 -10.10 9.07 -23.11
CA ASP A 226 -11.00 8.94 -24.28
C ASP A 226 -12.16 9.96 -24.22
N LEU A 227 -12.81 10.10 -23.06
CA LEU A 227 -13.89 11.08 -22.84
C LEU A 227 -13.41 12.52 -23.04
N PHE A 228 -12.16 12.83 -22.68
CA PHE A 228 -11.57 14.15 -22.94
C PHE A 228 -11.31 14.36 -24.44
N TYR A 229 -10.82 13.35 -25.16
CA TYR A 229 -10.65 13.45 -26.61
C TYR A 229 -11.98 13.68 -27.34
N ASP A 230 -13.05 12.98 -26.94
CA ASP A 230 -14.39 13.22 -27.47
C ASP A 230 -14.89 14.65 -27.16
N TYR A 231 -14.64 15.16 -25.95
CA TYR A 231 -14.97 16.52 -25.57
C TYR A 231 -14.21 17.57 -26.39
N VAL A 232 -12.90 17.42 -26.57
CA VAL A 232 -12.08 18.32 -27.40
C VAL A 232 -12.56 18.28 -28.85
N ARG A 233 -12.82 17.09 -29.41
CA ARG A 233 -13.38 16.94 -30.76
C ARG A 233 -14.72 17.67 -30.89
N HIS A 234 -15.60 17.55 -29.90
CA HIS A 234 -16.89 18.26 -29.88
C HIS A 234 -16.72 19.79 -29.81
N LEU A 235 -15.81 20.30 -28.99
CA LEU A 235 -15.49 21.74 -28.95
C LEU A 235 -14.97 22.26 -30.29
N LEU A 236 -14.05 21.52 -30.93
CA LEU A 236 -13.53 21.86 -32.26
C LEU A 236 -14.69 21.89 -33.28
N LEU A 237 -15.52 20.84 -33.33
CA LEU A 237 -16.70 20.77 -34.20
C LEU A 237 -17.68 21.94 -34.00
N GLU A 238 -17.92 22.37 -32.76
CA GLU A 238 -18.78 23.52 -32.49
C GLU A 238 -18.11 24.85 -32.88
N GLN A 239 -16.80 25.00 -32.68
CA GLN A 239 -16.09 26.20 -33.11
C GLN A 239 -16.08 26.33 -34.63
N VAL A 240 -15.76 25.28 -35.39
CA VAL A 240 -15.77 25.35 -36.87
C VAL A 240 -17.16 25.67 -37.41
N LYS A 241 -18.23 25.09 -36.82
CA LYS A 241 -19.63 25.36 -37.23
C LYS A 241 -20.10 26.78 -36.94
N ASN A 242 -19.48 27.47 -35.98
CA ASN A 242 -19.84 28.84 -35.57
C ASN A 242 -18.93 29.92 -36.19
N SER A 243 -17.92 29.52 -36.99
CA SER A 243 -16.98 30.42 -37.65
C SER A 243 -17.46 30.86 -39.03
N GLU A 244 -17.31 32.16 -39.35
CA GLU A 244 -17.50 32.68 -40.72
C GLU A 244 -16.32 32.26 -41.63
N GLU A 245 -16.54 32.25 -42.95
CA GLU A 245 -15.57 31.78 -43.95
C GLU A 245 -14.19 32.44 -43.80
N GLY A 246 -13.16 31.63 -43.50
CA GLY A 246 -11.76 32.08 -43.38
C GLY A 246 -11.20 32.18 -41.96
N PHE A 247 -11.87 31.64 -40.95
CA PHE A 247 -11.37 31.59 -39.58
C PHE A 247 -10.30 30.48 -39.39
N ASP A 248 -9.08 30.84 -38.98
CA ASP A 248 -8.02 29.87 -38.66
C ASP A 248 -8.16 29.42 -37.19
N ILE A 249 -8.61 28.18 -36.99
CA ILE A 249 -8.87 27.59 -35.67
C ILE A 249 -7.55 27.44 -34.87
N LEU A 250 -6.43 27.23 -35.56
CA LEU A 250 -5.11 27.04 -34.92
C LEU A 250 -4.59 28.33 -34.26
N GLU A 251 -4.97 29.50 -34.76
CA GLU A 251 -4.54 30.79 -34.19
C GLU A 251 -5.32 31.16 -32.90
N TYR A 252 -6.48 30.54 -32.67
CA TYR A 252 -7.36 30.81 -31.52
C TYR A 252 -7.40 29.68 -30.48
N LEU A 253 -7.12 28.44 -30.88
CA LEU A 253 -7.04 27.29 -29.98
C LEU A 253 -5.73 27.32 -29.17
N ASN A 254 -5.77 27.89 -27.97
CA ASN A 254 -4.65 27.85 -27.05
C ASN A 254 -4.49 26.42 -26.47
N ILE A 255 -3.58 25.65 -27.07
CA ILE A 255 -3.27 24.26 -26.70
C ILE A 255 -2.84 24.16 -25.24
N ASP A 256 -2.05 25.12 -24.73
CA ASP A 256 -1.59 25.13 -23.33
C ASP A 256 -2.78 25.14 -22.34
N LYS A 257 -3.77 26.01 -22.56
CA LYS A 257 -5.00 26.08 -21.76
C LYS A 257 -5.86 24.83 -21.85
N LEU A 258 -5.84 24.15 -23.01
CA LEU A 258 -6.52 22.87 -23.18
C LEU A 258 -5.83 21.79 -22.33
N GLY A 259 -4.49 21.80 -22.31
CA GLY A 259 -3.67 20.96 -21.42
C GLY A 259 -3.87 21.25 -19.93
N GLU A 260 -3.95 22.53 -19.53
CA GLU A 260 -4.30 22.93 -18.16
C GLU A 260 -5.67 22.39 -17.73
N GLN A 261 -6.68 22.49 -18.60
CA GLN A 261 -8.01 21.93 -18.32
C GLN A 261 -7.98 20.41 -18.23
N PHE A 262 -7.18 19.74 -19.06
CA PHE A 262 -7.01 18.29 -19.00
C PHE A 262 -6.36 17.85 -17.68
N ALA A 263 -5.26 18.50 -17.30
CA ALA A 263 -4.55 18.23 -16.04
C ALA A 263 -5.48 18.35 -14.82
N VAL A 264 -6.32 19.40 -14.75
CA VAL A 264 -7.29 19.57 -13.65
C VAL A 264 -8.37 18.48 -13.61
N VAL A 265 -8.76 17.91 -14.77
CA VAL A 265 -9.69 16.78 -14.83
C VAL A 265 -9.02 15.50 -14.36
N ILE A 266 -7.78 15.25 -14.83
CA ILE A 266 -6.97 14.10 -14.40
C ILE A 266 -6.70 14.16 -12.91
N GLU A 267 -6.21 15.29 -12.38
CA GLU A 267 -5.86 15.47 -10.97
C GLU A 267 -7.00 15.06 -10.04
N LYS A 268 -8.22 15.50 -10.33
CA LYS A 268 -9.42 15.10 -9.58
C LYS A 268 -9.74 13.61 -9.69
N SER A 269 -9.57 13.03 -10.88
CA SER A 269 -9.80 11.61 -11.12
C SER A 269 -8.73 10.70 -10.49
N VAL A 270 -7.46 11.14 -10.42
CA VAL A 270 -6.42 10.46 -9.65
C VAL A 270 -6.74 10.57 -8.17
N GLN A 271 -7.00 11.78 -7.64
CA GLN A 271 -7.32 11.99 -6.23
C GLN A 271 -8.51 11.14 -5.76
N ALA A 272 -9.56 11.00 -6.58
CA ALA A 272 -10.72 10.17 -6.28
C ALA A 272 -10.41 8.65 -6.23
N ARG A 273 -9.29 8.19 -6.81
CA ARG A 273 -8.81 6.79 -6.80
C ARG A 273 -7.56 6.58 -5.93
N LEU A 274 -6.94 7.64 -5.42
CA LEU A 274 -5.63 7.60 -4.76
C LEU A 274 -5.65 6.73 -3.51
N SER A 275 -6.68 6.82 -2.68
CA SER A 275 -6.84 5.96 -1.49
C SER A 275 -6.99 4.48 -1.84
N TYR A 276 -7.69 4.15 -2.93
CA TYR A 276 -7.80 2.76 -3.40
C TYR A 276 -6.47 2.23 -3.95
N PHE A 277 -5.70 3.08 -4.64
CA PHE A 277 -4.35 2.76 -5.11
C PHE A 277 -3.38 2.55 -3.95
N GLU A 278 -3.44 3.41 -2.93
CA GLU A 278 -2.67 3.33 -1.69
C GLU A 278 -3.01 2.06 -0.90
N ASP A 279 -4.29 1.80 -0.60
CA ASP A 279 -4.74 0.57 0.09
C ASP A 279 -4.36 -0.70 -0.68
N ALA A 280 -4.42 -0.68 -2.03
CA ALA A 280 -4.01 -1.82 -2.86
C ALA A 280 -2.48 -2.06 -2.80
N LEU A 281 -1.67 -1.00 -2.84
CA LEU A 281 -0.22 -1.11 -2.66
C LEU A 281 0.14 -1.59 -1.26
N ILE A 282 -0.53 -1.07 -0.22
CA ILE A 282 -0.31 -1.50 1.17
C ILE A 282 -0.65 -2.98 1.33
N GLY A 283 -1.75 -3.46 0.75
CA GLY A 283 -2.11 -4.88 0.74
C GLY A 283 -1.07 -5.76 0.01
N ASP A 284 -0.52 -5.31 -1.12
CA ASP A 284 0.57 -6.03 -1.80
C ASP A 284 1.84 -6.06 -0.93
N VAL A 285 2.18 -4.93 -0.28
CA VAL A 285 3.32 -4.80 0.63
C VAL A 285 3.17 -5.72 1.84
N GLU A 286 2.00 -5.77 2.49
CA GLU A 286 1.67 -6.71 3.57
C GLU A 286 1.92 -8.17 3.16
N ASN A 287 1.43 -8.58 1.99
CA ASN A 287 1.61 -9.94 1.47
C ASN A 287 3.08 -10.27 1.20
N ILE A 288 3.83 -9.34 0.60
CA ILE A 288 5.28 -9.51 0.36
C ILE A 288 6.01 -9.64 1.70
N LEU A 289 5.69 -8.81 2.68
CA LEU A 289 6.35 -8.82 3.99
C LEU A 289 6.04 -10.08 4.79
N ALA A 290 4.80 -10.56 4.76
CA ALA A 290 4.43 -11.85 5.33
C ALA A 290 5.22 -13.00 4.69
N ASP A 291 5.41 -12.98 3.36
CA ASP A 291 6.25 -13.94 2.65
C ASP A 291 7.73 -13.84 3.04
N VAL A 292 8.30 -12.63 3.20
CA VAL A 292 9.69 -12.41 3.66
C VAL A 292 9.89 -13.01 5.05
N VAL A 293 8.98 -12.72 5.99
CA VAL A 293 9.02 -13.24 7.36
C VAL A 293 8.86 -14.76 7.38
N GLY A 294 7.92 -15.31 6.59
CA GLY A 294 7.72 -16.76 6.46
C GLY A 294 8.94 -17.48 5.87
N GLN A 295 9.59 -16.88 4.87
CA GLN A 295 10.87 -17.37 4.32
C GLN A 295 11.99 -17.34 5.37
N MET A 296 12.10 -16.25 6.14
CA MET A 296 13.09 -16.11 7.22
C MET A 296 12.89 -17.12 8.36
N GLN A 297 11.65 -17.30 8.83
CA GLN A 297 11.32 -18.29 9.85
C GLN A 297 11.63 -19.72 9.37
N LYS A 298 11.28 -20.04 8.12
CA LYS A 298 11.61 -21.32 7.48
C LYS A 298 13.12 -21.53 7.30
N GLY A 299 13.85 -20.46 6.97
CA GLY A 299 15.31 -20.44 6.90
C GLY A 299 15.93 -20.73 8.26
N ALA A 300 15.55 -19.99 9.30
CA ALA A 300 16.02 -20.19 10.66
C ALA A 300 15.72 -21.61 11.20
N LEU A 301 14.52 -22.16 10.94
CA LEU A 301 14.17 -23.53 11.30
C LEU A 301 15.04 -24.58 10.59
N ARG A 302 15.35 -24.35 9.31
CA ARG A 302 16.25 -25.22 8.53
C ARG A 302 17.68 -25.16 9.09
N LEU A 303 18.19 -23.97 9.40
CA LEU A 303 19.49 -23.79 10.06
C LEU A 303 19.53 -24.53 11.41
N LEU A 304 18.50 -24.39 12.26
CA LEU A 304 18.39 -25.07 13.56
C LEU A 304 18.47 -26.60 13.46
N THR A 305 17.88 -27.15 12.39
CA THR A 305 17.90 -28.59 12.13
C THR A 305 19.31 -29.03 11.72
N ILE A 306 19.93 -28.34 10.76
CA ILE A 306 21.29 -28.64 10.29
C ILE A 306 22.31 -28.49 11.44
N PHE A 307 22.21 -27.45 12.29
CA PHE A 307 23.09 -27.32 13.46
C PHE A 307 22.95 -28.47 14.46
N LYS A 308 21.76 -29.07 14.60
CA LYS A 308 21.57 -30.24 15.46
C LYS A 308 22.25 -31.47 14.87
N ASP A 309 22.14 -31.67 13.57
CA ASP A 309 22.79 -32.80 12.88
C ASP A 309 24.33 -32.65 12.93
N ILE A 310 24.85 -31.44 12.70
CA ILE A 310 26.27 -31.08 12.86
C ILE A 310 26.76 -31.30 14.31
N GLU A 311 25.98 -30.90 15.31
CA GLU A 311 26.30 -31.11 16.74
C GLU A 311 26.44 -32.61 17.06
N GLU A 312 25.49 -33.43 16.59
CA GLU A 312 25.51 -34.90 16.74
C GLU A 312 26.71 -35.55 16.02
N MET A 313 27.07 -35.09 14.81
CA MET A 313 28.27 -35.55 14.09
C MET A 313 29.57 -35.20 14.82
N ILE A 314 29.67 -34.00 15.39
CA ILE A 314 30.86 -33.58 16.15
C ILE A 314 31.00 -34.39 17.44
N ASP A 315 29.90 -34.68 18.15
CA ASP A 315 29.94 -35.55 19.33
C ASP A 315 30.41 -36.97 18.98
N MET A 316 29.89 -37.58 17.91
CA MET A 316 30.36 -38.90 17.44
C MET A 316 31.85 -38.91 17.06
N LEU A 317 32.35 -37.83 16.44
CA LEU A 317 33.79 -37.67 16.17
C LEU A 317 34.60 -37.53 17.46
N ILE A 318 34.12 -36.77 18.47
CA ILE A 318 34.81 -36.64 19.76
C ILE A 318 34.95 -38.00 20.46
N ASP A 319 33.91 -38.83 20.43
CA ASP A 319 33.92 -40.17 21.00
C ASP A 319 34.87 -41.12 20.24
N GLU A 320 34.83 -41.11 18.90
CA GLU A 320 35.76 -41.89 18.06
C GLU A 320 37.22 -41.45 18.22
N PHE A 321 37.51 -40.19 18.51
CA PHE A 321 38.87 -39.70 18.80
C PHE A 321 39.31 -39.87 20.27
N SER A 322 38.43 -40.34 21.15
CA SER A 322 38.71 -40.49 22.57
C SER A 322 39.91 -41.42 22.82
N GLY A 323 40.91 -40.92 23.56
CA GLY A 323 42.15 -41.64 23.86
C GLY A 323 43.25 -41.57 22.78
N GLU A 324 42.98 -41.10 21.55
CA GLU A 324 43.98 -41.03 20.48
C GLU A 324 44.70 -39.67 20.41
N ASN A 325 43.96 -38.57 20.28
CA ASN A 325 44.53 -37.25 19.98
C ASN A 325 43.83 -36.12 20.75
N SER A 326 44.46 -35.68 21.84
CA SER A 326 43.93 -34.62 22.71
C SER A 326 43.81 -33.25 22.02
N LEU A 327 44.61 -32.97 21.00
CA LEU A 327 44.52 -31.72 20.22
C LEU A 327 43.32 -31.75 19.26
N ALA A 328 43.05 -32.89 18.63
CA ALA A 328 41.87 -33.08 17.78
C ALA A 328 40.58 -32.96 18.59
N ILE A 329 40.48 -33.66 19.72
CA ILE A 329 39.33 -33.57 20.65
C ILE A 329 39.08 -32.12 21.08
N ARG A 330 40.14 -31.37 21.43
CA ARG A 330 40.00 -29.96 21.82
C ARG A 330 39.41 -29.12 20.70
N ARG A 331 39.94 -29.23 19.47
CA ARG A 331 39.45 -28.48 18.31
C ARG A 331 38.01 -28.85 17.95
N LEU A 332 37.64 -30.13 18.02
CA LEU A 332 36.26 -30.57 17.81
C LEU A 332 35.31 -29.99 18.86
N ARG A 333 35.70 -29.93 20.15
CA ARG A 333 34.91 -29.24 21.20
C ARG A 333 34.81 -27.74 20.96
N ASP A 334 35.89 -27.09 20.53
CA ASP A 334 35.87 -25.66 20.19
C ASP A 334 34.88 -25.40 19.02
N SER A 335 34.84 -26.27 18.00
CA SER A 335 33.81 -26.26 16.94
C SER A 335 32.39 -26.52 17.49
N GLN A 336 32.22 -27.51 18.36
CA GLN A 336 30.93 -27.84 18.97
C GLN A 336 30.35 -26.64 19.75
N HIS A 337 31.18 -25.92 20.49
CA HIS A 337 30.77 -24.70 21.20
C HIS A 337 30.35 -23.57 20.24
N LYS A 338 31.04 -23.41 19.10
CA LYS A 338 30.62 -22.46 18.04
C LYS A 338 29.28 -22.84 17.43
N VAL A 339 29.09 -24.11 17.06
CA VAL A 339 27.81 -24.64 16.53
C VAL A 339 26.66 -24.43 17.52
N LYS A 340 26.87 -24.73 18.81
CA LYS A 340 25.90 -24.45 19.88
C LYS A 340 25.54 -22.97 19.97
N SER A 341 26.53 -22.07 19.86
CA SER A 341 26.28 -20.62 19.87
C SER A 341 25.52 -20.13 18.63
N PHE A 342 25.83 -20.63 17.43
CA PHE A 342 25.08 -20.28 16.22
C PHE A 342 23.65 -20.84 16.21
N LYS A 343 23.43 -22.00 16.84
CA LYS A 343 22.12 -22.61 17.07
C LYS A 343 21.30 -21.83 18.10
N GLU A 344 21.91 -21.35 19.19
CA GLU A 344 21.26 -20.41 20.12
C GLU A 344 20.84 -19.12 19.38
N GLN A 345 21.74 -18.51 18.60
CA GLN A 345 21.46 -17.30 17.83
C GLN A 345 20.39 -17.50 16.74
N ALA A 346 20.36 -18.63 16.03
CA ALA A 346 19.30 -18.95 15.08
C ALA A 346 17.92 -19.11 15.76
N ASN A 347 17.91 -19.65 16.99
CA ASN A 347 16.69 -19.79 17.79
C ASN A 347 16.22 -18.43 18.32
N GLU A 348 17.15 -17.55 18.68
CA GLU A 348 16.87 -16.15 19.05
C GLU A 348 16.30 -15.38 17.86
N LEU A 349 16.88 -15.52 16.66
CA LEU A 349 16.41 -14.89 15.41
C LEU A 349 15.02 -15.43 14.99
N MET A 350 14.77 -16.73 15.15
CA MET A 350 13.45 -17.34 14.94
C MET A 350 12.38 -16.79 15.91
N VAL A 351 12.77 -16.33 17.10
CA VAL A 351 11.85 -15.77 18.10
C VAL A 351 11.72 -14.24 18.01
N SER A 352 12.76 -13.51 17.58
CA SER A 352 12.65 -12.07 17.27
C SER A 352 11.87 -11.82 15.98
N LEU A 353 11.71 -12.83 15.12
CA LEU A 353 10.78 -12.85 13.98
C LEU A 353 9.27 -12.83 14.37
N ALA A 354 8.93 -12.48 15.62
CA ALA A 354 7.64 -11.90 16.00
C ALA A 354 7.51 -10.47 15.43
N TRP A 355 7.49 -10.41 14.09
CA TRP A 355 7.70 -9.22 13.27
C TRP A 355 6.65 -8.11 13.47
N GLN A 356 5.42 -8.47 13.84
CA GLN A 356 4.35 -7.51 14.12
C GLN A 356 4.71 -6.58 15.27
N ASP A 357 5.12 -7.11 16.43
CA ASP A 357 5.42 -6.29 17.61
C ASP A 357 6.54 -5.27 17.31
N ILE A 358 7.62 -5.69 16.64
CA ILE A 358 8.76 -4.82 16.32
C ILE A 358 8.40 -3.72 15.34
N LEU A 359 7.54 -4.00 14.34
CA LEU A 359 7.03 -2.95 13.46
C LEU A 359 6.06 -2.01 14.16
N LEU A 360 5.19 -2.53 15.02
CA LEU A 360 4.28 -1.70 15.81
C LEU A 360 5.06 -0.73 16.71
N GLU A 361 6.19 -1.14 17.31
CA GLU A 361 7.06 -0.20 18.04
C GLU A 361 7.72 0.84 17.14
N LYS A 362 8.20 0.47 15.94
CA LYS A 362 8.78 1.46 15.01
C LYS A 362 7.73 2.48 14.55
N ARG A 363 6.55 2.01 14.17
CA ARG A 363 5.41 2.84 13.73
C ARG A 363 4.88 3.73 14.84
N TRP A 364 4.91 3.24 16.08
CA TRP A 364 4.55 4.02 17.24
C TRP A 364 5.39 5.30 17.36
N LEU A 365 6.71 5.20 17.13
CA LEU A 365 7.60 6.36 17.15
C LEU A 365 7.27 7.39 16.05
N ASP A 366 6.90 6.94 14.86
CA ASP A 366 6.50 7.83 13.75
C ASP A 366 5.19 8.56 14.05
N ILE A 367 4.22 7.82 14.58
CA ILE A 367 2.92 8.35 14.97
C ILE A 367 3.08 9.33 16.14
N ASP A 368 4.02 9.11 17.06
CA ASP A 368 4.33 10.03 18.18
C ASP A 368 4.72 11.45 17.70
N GLU A 369 5.43 11.54 16.57
CA GLU A 369 5.75 12.81 15.92
C GLU A 369 4.48 13.47 15.36
N GLN A 370 3.62 12.73 14.67
CA GLN A 370 2.35 13.25 14.14
C GLN A 370 1.37 13.71 15.25
N LEU A 371 1.26 12.93 16.33
CA LEU A 371 0.44 13.28 17.50
C LEU A 371 0.89 14.58 18.17
N THR A 372 2.18 14.91 18.06
CA THR A 372 2.70 16.19 18.55
C THR A 372 2.13 17.37 17.75
N ALA A 373 2.00 17.24 16.42
CA ALA A 373 1.38 18.26 15.57
C ALA A 373 -0.14 18.40 15.80
N VAL A 374 -0.86 17.29 16.02
CA VAL A 374 -2.29 17.32 16.39
C VAL A 374 -2.49 18.07 17.70
N LYS A 375 -1.67 17.73 18.70
CA LYS A 375 -1.71 18.33 20.04
C LYS A 375 -1.39 19.82 20.01
N ASP A 376 -0.35 20.25 19.28
CA ASP A 376 0.01 21.67 19.19
C ASP A 376 -1.11 22.51 18.55
N ARG A 377 -1.76 22.01 17.47
CA ARG A 377 -2.95 22.65 16.87
C ARG A 377 -4.13 22.77 17.83
N VAL A 378 -4.33 21.79 18.72
CA VAL A 378 -5.38 21.88 19.75
C VAL A 378 -5.02 22.94 20.79
N LEU A 379 -3.78 22.95 21.28
CA LEU A 379 -3.32 23.91 22.29
C LEU A 379 -3.38 25.37 21.82
N GLU A 380 -3.11 25.65 20.54
CA GLU A 380 -3.27 26.98 19.95
C GLU A 380 -4.71 27.52 20.03
N ASN A 381 -5.71 26.64 20.17
CA ASN A 381 -7.14 26.98 20.15
C ASN A 381 -7.82 26.86 21.53
N VAL A 382 -7.08 26.54 22.60
CA VAL A 382 -7.60 26.37 23.97
C VAL A 382 -7.14 27.52 24.87
N SER A 383 -8.07 28.12 25.63
CA SER A 383 -7.76 29.23 26.54
C SER A 383 -7.10 28.75 27.84
N GLU A 384 -6.19 29.57 28.40
CA GLU A 384 -5.44 29.25 29.62
C GLU A 384 -6.34 28.87 30.81
N ASP A 385 -7.52 29.48 30.95
CA ASP A 385 -8.51 29.14 31.99
C ASP A 385 -8.95 27.65 31.94
N VAL A 386 -9.05 27.06 30.74
CA VAL A 386 -9.42 25.64 30.56
C VAL A 386 -8.25 24.74 30.92
N VAL A 387 -7.03 25.14 30.57
CA VAL A 387 -5.79 24.44 30.93
C VAL A 387 -5.63 24.39 32.45
N GLN A 388 -5.91 25.50 33.15
CA GLN A 388 -5.87 25.54 34.62
C GLN A 388 -6.94 24.64 35.25
N TYR A 389 -8.21 24.75 34.81
CA TYR A 389 -9.31 23.92 35.32
C TYR A 389 -9.05 22.42 35.16
N LEU A 390 -8.53 21.98 34.01
CA LEU A 390 -8.19 20.57 33.78
C LEU A 390 -6.97 20.13 34.59
N GLY A 391 -6.00 21.02 34.84
CA GLY A 391 -4.88 20.77 35.73
C GLY A 391 -5.30 20.55 37.19
N GLU A 392 -6.22 21.38 37.69
CA GLU A 392 -6.81 21.22 39.04
C GLU A 392 -7.59 19.91 39.13
N LYS A 393 -8.44 19.59 38.14
CA LYS A 393 -9.19 18.33 38.10
C LYS A 393 -8.29 17.08 38.05
N LEU A 394 -7.21 17.10 37.27
CA LEU A 394 -6.26 15.98 37.22
C LEU A 394 -5.52 15.76 38.55
N GLN A 395 -5.37 16.80 39.37
CA GLN A 395 -4.81 16.68 40.73
C GLN A 395 -5.84 16.14 41.74
N GLU A 396 -7.14 16.32 41.50
CA GLU A 396 -8.21 15.65 42.26
C GLU A 396 -8.29 14.17 41.87
N ASP A 397 -8.29 13.86 40.57
CA ASP A 397 -8.35 12.49 40.03
C ASP A 397 -7.09 11.67 40.35
N ILE A 398 -5.90 12.31 40.43
CA ILE A 398 -4.61 11.66 40.76
C ILE A 398 -3.90 12.47 41.88
N PRO A 399 -4.13 12.17 43.17
CA PRO A 399 -3.63 12.98 44.29
C PRO A 399 -2.09 13.13 44.35
N LEU A 400 -1.36 12.11 43.91
CA LEU A 400 0.12 12.10 43.90
C LEU A 400 0.73 12.96 42.78
N LEU A 401 -0.06 13.41 41.81
CA LEU A 401 0.39 14.23 40.69
C LEU A 401 1.01 15.57 41.15
N ASN A 402 0.55 16.09 42.30
CA ASN A 402 1.10 17.27 42.97
C ASN A 402 2.61 17.18 43.27
N ASN A 403 3.12 15.97 43.51
CA ASN A 403 4.54 15.75 43.77
C ASN A 403 5.40 15.86 42.50
N LEU A 404 4.81 15.63 41.32
CA LEU A 404 5.50 15.75 40.03
C LEU A 404 5.74 17.22 39.63
N VAL A 405 4.79 18.10 39.95
CA VAL A 405 4.86 19.54 39.60
C VAL A 405 6.08 20.24 40.22
N GLN A 406 6.58 19.73 41.35
CA GLN A 406 7.68 20.35 42.11
C GLN A 406 9.09 19.99 41.62
N SER A 407 9.24 19.05 40.69
CA SER A 407 10.54 18.62 40.14
C SER A 407 10.64 18.91 38.64
N PRO A 408 11.68 19.61 38.15
CA PRO A 408 11.82 19.92 36.72
C PRO A 408 11.82 18.69 35.79
N ALA A 409 12.35 17.55 36.27
CA ALA A 409 12.37 16.30 35.51
C ALA A 409 10.99 15.59 35.49
N SER A 410 10.12 15.90 36.44
CA SER A 410 8.77 15.34 36.58
C SER A 410 7.69 16.26 36.01
N MET A 411 7.96 17.55 35.87
CA MET A 411 7.05 18.55 35.28
C MET A 411 6.69 18.21 33.82
N LEU A 412 7.60 17.57 33.08
CA LEU A 412 7.33 17.09 31.72
C LEU A 412 6.26 15.99 31.68
N LEU A 413 6.24 15.09 32.68
CA LEU A 413 5.22 14.04 32.79
C LEU A 413 3.84 14.63 33.09
N TYR A 414 3.78 15.61 34.01
CA TYR A 414 2.56 16.37 34.29
C TYR A 414 2.04 17.08 33.02
N LYS A 415 2.94 17.71 32.26
CA LYS A 415 2.59 18.37 31.00
C LYS A 415 2.00 17.39 29.98
N LEU A 416 2.64 16.24 29.74
CA LEU A 416 2.16 15.24 28.79
C LEU A 416 0.76 14.69 29.14
N LEU A 417 0.49 14.45 30.43
CA LEU A 417 -0.84 14.00 30.87
C LEU A 417 -1.91 15.09 30.70
N LEU A 418 -1.59 16.33 31.06
CA LEU A 418 -2.49 17.48 30.88
C LEU A 418 -2.78 17.73 29.40
N GLU A 419 -1.77 17.60 28.53
CA GLU A 419 -1.90 17.71 27.08
C GLU A 419 -2.84 16.63 26.51
N ALA A 420 -2.72 15.37 26.94
CA ALA A 420 -3.63 14.28 26.54
C ALA A 420 -5.08 14.52 26.99
N GLU A 421 -5.27 14.95 28.25
CA GLU A 421 -6.60 15.25 28.79
C GLU A 421 -7.25 16.46 28.09
N ILE A 422 -6.49 17.51 27.74
CA ILE A 422 -7.00 18.65 26.95
C ILE A 422 -7.54 18.16 25.59
N VAL A 423 -6.78 17.34 24.87
CA VAL A 423 -7.20 16.82 23.56
C VAL A 423 -8.44 15.92 23.71
N TYR A 424 -8.51 15.10 24.76
CA TYR A 424 -9.70 14.31 25.08
C TYR A 424 -10.94 15.17 25.36
N GLN A 425 -10.83 16.25 26.13
CA GLN A 425 -11.97 17.13 26.45
C GLN A 425 -12.41 17.97 25.24
N VAL A 426 -11.49 18.33 24.33
CA VAL A 426 -11.82 19.00 23.05
C VAL A 426 -12.59 18.05 22.13
N TYR A 427 -12.13 16.81 21.99
CA TYR A 427 -12.82 15.74 21.27
C TYR A 427 -14.22 15.45 21.85
N ALA A 428 -14.31 15.20 23.16
CA ALA A 428 -15.57 14.88 23.84
C ALA A 428 -16.58 16.06 23.85
N GLY A 429 -16.10 17.28 23.62
CA GLY A 429 -16.93 18.47 23.42
C GLY A 429 -17.35 18.74 21.97
N GLU A 430 -17.08 17.81 21.04
CA GLU A 430 -17.31 17.93 19.59
C GLU A 430 -16.66 19.18 18.94
N LYS A 431 -15.56 19.68 19.54
CA LYS A 431 -14.80 20.82 19.00
C LYS A 431 -13.61 20.30 18.20
N LEU A 432 -13.31 20.92 17.07
CA LEU A 432 -12.19 20.56 16.19
C LEU A 432 -12.25 19.08 15.71
N SER A 433 -13.46 18.58 15.41
CA SER A 433 -13.68 17.23 14.88
C SER A 433 -13.02 16.95 13.52
N GLU A 434 -12.66 18.00 12.77
CA GLU A 434 -11.84 17.93 11.54
C GLU A 434 -10.33 17.74 11.82
N VAL A 435 -9.89 17.86 13.07
CA VAL A 435 -8.47 17.86 13.48
C VAL A 435 -8.14 16.72 14.45
N VAL A 436 -9.12 16.26 15.24
CA VAL A 436 -8.91 15.29 16.33
C VAL A 436 -9.66 13.99 16.06
N GLU A 437 -8.97 13.01 15.49
CA GLU A 437 -9.47 11.64 15.36
C GLU A 437 -9.41 10.88 16.69
N LYS A 438 -10.36 9.95 16.88
CA LYS A 438 -10.51 9.18 18.14
C LYS A 438 -9.25 8.42 18.54
N SER A 439 -8.60 7.80 17.56
CA SER A 439 -7.36 7.04 17.70
C SER A 439 -6.19 7.90 18.16
N CYS A 440 -6.09 9.14 17.64
CA CYS A 440 -5.12 10.12 18.12
C CYS A 440 -5.31 10.45 19.61
N VAL A 441 -6.57 10.58 20.07
CA VAL A 441 -6.86 10.82 21.50
C VAL A 441 -6.40 9.64 22.36
N LEU A 442 -6.73 8.41 21.96
CA LEU A 442 -6.34 7.19 22.66
C LEU A 442 -4.81 7.10 22.78
N LEU A 443 -4.10 7.31 21.68
CA LEU A 443 -2.65 7.18 21.63
C LEU A 443 -1.91 8.26 22.44
N LEU A 444 -2.45 9.48 22.54
CA LEU A 444 -1.85 10.53 23.37
C LEU A 444 -1.73 10.15 24.87
N PHE A 445 -2.62 9.30 25.39
CA PHE A 445 -2.53 8.79 26.76
C PHE A 445 -1.36 7.82 26.98
N VAL A 446 -0.81 7.20 25.94
CA VAL A 446 0.32 6.24 26.05
C VAL A 446 1.62 6.95 26.45
N ARG A 447 1.88 8.14 25.87
CA ARG A 447 3.12 8.93 26.06
C ARG A 447 3.50 9.19 27.52
N PRO A 448 2.62 9.73 28.40
CA PRO A 448 2.98 9.97 29.80
C PRO A 448 3.25 8.67 30.58
N ILE A 449 2.63 7.56 30.19
CA ILE A 449 2.78 6.26 30.86
C ILE A 449 4.11 5.62 30.48
N GLU A 450 4.48 5.62 29.20
CA GLU A 450 5.78 5.10 28.74
C GLU A 450 6.94 5.87 29.38
N ALA A 451 6.88 7.20 29.37
CA ALA A 451 7.89 8.06 29.98
C ALA A 451 8.05 7.81 31.49
N LEU A 452 6.95 7.53 32.21
CA LEU A 452 6.97 7.18 33.62
C LEU A 452 7.47 5.74 33.84
N ALA A 453 6.94 4.74 33.12
CA ALA A 453 7.32 3.34 33.23
C ALA A 453 8.82 3.10 32.99
N ILE A 454 9.42 3.75 32.00
CA ILE A 454 10.87 3.69 31.70
C ILE A 454 11.72 4.24 32.87
N LYS A 455 11.18 5.20 33.62
CA LYS A 455 11.84 5.82 34.78
C LYS A 455 11.69 4.96 36.04
N SER A 456 10.48 4.48 36.32
CA SER A 456 10.11 3.79 37.57
C SER A 456 10.45 2.30 37.59
N ILE A 457 10.35 1.61 36.45
CA ILE A 457 10.52 0.14 36.37
C ILE A 457 11.95 -0.22 35.99
N ARG A 458 12.56 -1.09 36.81
CA ARG A 458 13.93 -1.57 36.60
C ARG A 458 14.08 -3.03 37.02
N LEU A 459 14.76 -3.83 36.19
CA LEU A 459 15.16 -5.18 36.53
C LEU A 459 16.58 -5.20 37.14
N GLN A 460 16.80 -6.11 38.09
CA GLN A 460 18.12 -6.38 38.64
C GLN A 460 18.90 -7.37 37.75
N GLU A 461 20.24 -7.38 37.83
CA GLU A 461 21.08 -8.31 37.05
C GLU A 461 20.83 -9.79 37.44
N THR A 462 20.50 -10.02 38.72
CA THR A 462 20.06 -11.33 39.24
C THR A 462 18.87 -11.88 38.48
N HIS A 463 17.87 -11.03 38.20
CA HIS A 463 16.64 -11.42 37.49
C HIS A 463 16.93 -11.69 36.01
N LEU A 464 17.75 -10.84 35.36
CA LEU A 464 18.17 -11.04 33.96
C LEU A 464 18.90 -12.38 33.77
N ASN A 465 19.76 -12.76 34.73
CA ASN A 465 20.47 -14.04 34.72
C ASN A 465 19.55 -15.25 34.98
N LYS A 466 18.47 -15.10 35.76
CA LYS A 466 17.48 -16.16 36.01
C LYS A 466 16.53 -16.39 34.82
N LYS A 467 16.32 -15.40 33.94
CA LYS A 467 15.41 -15.46 32.78
C LYS A 467 15.53 -16.74 31.93
N ARG A 468 16.77 -17.21 31.69
CA ARG A 468 17.02 -18.47 30.94
C ARG A 468 16.42 -19.71 31.60
N LYS A 469 16.28 -19.73 32.93
CA LYS A 469 15.63 -20.82 33.69
C LYS A 469 14.11 -20.69 33.68
N ILE A 470 13.60 -19.48 33.93
CA ILE A 470 12.16 -19.15 33.92
C ILE A 470 11.50 -19.62 32.61
N LYS A 471 12.16 -19.41 31.46
CA LYS A 471 11.72 -19.90 30.13
C LYS A 471 11.25 -21.36 30.12
N GLU A 472 11.98 -22.27 30.77
CA GLU A 472 11.66 -23.71 30.77
C GLU A 472 10.51 -24.06 31.72
N GLN A 473 10.25 -23.20 32.70
CA GLN A 473 9.21 -23.32 33.71
C GLN A 473 7.86 -22.79 33.19
N VAL A 474 7.88 -21.68 32.42
CA VAL A 474 6.69 -21.13 31.72
C VAL A 474 6.04 -22.21 30.83
N LYS A 475 6.84 -22.98 30.08
CA LYS A 475 6.35 -24.07 29.22
C LYS A 475 5.64 -25.22 29.95
N LYS A 476 5.76 -25.29 31.27
CA LYS A 476 5.15 -26.34 32.12
C LYS A 476 3.97 -25.82 32.94
N GLY A 477 3.59 -24.54 32.79
CA GLY A 477 2.55 -23.91 33.59
C GLY A 477 2.95 -23.60 35.04
N GLU A 478 4.25 -23.55 35.35
CA GLU A 478 4.74 -23.35 36.74
C GLU A 478 4.36 -21.97 37.33
N PHE A 479 3.87 -21.02 36.53
CA PHE A 479 3.51 -19.65 36.96
C PHE A 479 2.04 -19.28 36.71
N ASP A 480 1.18 -20.25 36.37
CA ASP A 480 -0.21 -19.98 36.02
C ASP A 480 -0.99 -19.36 37.20
N ALA A 481 -0.66 -19.75 38.44
CA ALA A 481 -1.24 -19.17 39.65
C ALA A 481 -0.96 -17.66 39.78
N TYR A 482 0.26 -17.22 39.50
CA TYR A 482 0.65 -15.80 39.52
C TYR A 482 -0.11 -15.01 38.45
N TRP A 483 -0.31 -15.58 37.26
CA TRP A 483 -1.12 -14.94 36.21
C TRP A 483 -2.60 -14.83 36.60
N GLN A 484 -3.16 -15.86 37.25
CA GLN A 484 -4.54 -15.77 37.77
C GLN A 484 -4.70 -14.69 38.85
N GLN A 485 -3.67 -14.40 39.65
CA GLN A 485 -3.71 -13.28 40.60
C GLN A 485 -3.73 -11.90 39.91
N VAL A 486 -2.99 -11.73 38.79
CA VAL A 486 -3.07 -10.54 37.94
C VAL A 486 -4.49 -10.37 37.40
N MET A 487 -5.05 -11.42 36.77
CA MET A 487 -6.41 -11.39 36.22
C MET A 487 -7.45 -11.05 37.31
N ALA A 488 -7.33 -11.66 38.49
CA ALA A 488 -8.23 -11.40 39.61
C ALA A 488 -8.07 -9.99 40.23
N ALA A 489 -6.91 -9.35 40.10
CA ALA A 489 -6.72 -7.95 40.51
C ALA A 489 -7.41 -7.00 39.52
N VAL A 490 -7.26 -7.23 38.21
CA VAL A 490 -7.96 -6.48 37.15
C VAL A 490 -9.47 -6.66 37.23
N GLU A 491 -9.96 -7.89 37.45
CA GLU A 491 -11.40 -8.18 37.63
C GLU A 491 -12.02 -7.41 38.80
N ARG A 492 -11.28 -7.28 39.91
CA ARG A 492 -11.71 -6.54 41.12
C ARG A 492 -11.78 -5.03 40.92
N ASP A 493 -10.87 -4.46 40.14
CA ASP A 493 -10.77 -3.02 39.88
C ASP A 493 -11.72 -2.59 38.74
N ASN A 494 -11.61 -3.23 37.58
CA ASN A 494 -12.54 -3.08 36.46
C ASN A 494 -12.59 -4.32 35.55
N ALA A 495 -13.63 -5.16 35.74
CA ALA A 495 -13.86 -6.37 34.93
C ALA A 495 -14.08 -6.12 33.42
N GLN A 496 -14.36 -4.88 32.98
CA GLN A 496 -14.49 -4.58 31.54
C GLN A 496 -13.17 -4.70 30.78
N LEU A 497 -12.03 -4.66 31.48
CA LEU A 497 -10.70 -4.73 30.89
C LEU A 497 -10.23 -6.16 30.59
N LEU A 498 -10.87 -7.18 31.16
CA LEU A 498 -10.46 -8.59 31.02
C LEU A 498 -10.35 -9.09 29.55
N PRO A 499 -11.24 -8.71 28.61
CA PRO A 499 -11.13 -9.12 27.21
C PRO A 499 -9.85 -8.60 26.52
N HIS A 500 -9.19 -7.56 27.06
CA HIS A 500 -7.90 -7.09 26.56
C HIS A 500 -6.70 -7.92 27.08
N LEU A 501 -6.93 -8.86 28.00
CA LEU A 501 -5.89 -9.73 28.58
C LEU A 501 -6.04 -11.21 28.19
N GLU A 502 -7.04 -11.54 27.37
CA GLU A 502 -7.25 -12.89 26.82
C GLU A 502 -6.08 -13.29 25.89
N ASP A 503 -5.71 -14.57 25.91
CA ASP A 503 -4.64 -15.21 25.11
C ASP A 503 -3.22 -14.58 25.17
N ILE A 504 -2.99 -13.58 26.04
CA ILE A 504 -1.67 -12.96 26.25
C ILE A 504 -0.65 -13.95 26.85
N TYR A 505 -1.02 -14.63 27.93
CA TYR A 505 -0.19 -15.56 28.68
C TYR A 505 -0.56 -17.01 28.33
N PRO A 506 0.40 -17.95 28.19
CA PRO A 506 1.82 -17.84 28.48
C PRO A 506 2.68 -17.30 27.31
N GLN A 507 2.09 -17.07 26.14
CA GLN A 507 2.85 -16.91 24.89
C GLN A 507 3.68 -15.62 24.85
N GLN A 508 3.11 -14.46 25.17
CA GLN A 508 3.85 -13.19 25.18
C GLN A 508 4.93 -13.17 26.27
N PHE A 509 4.65 -13.71 27.47
CA PHE A 509 5.66 -13.84 28.52
C PHE A 509 6.81 -14.78 28.12
N TYR A 510 6.50 -15.89 27.45
CA TYR A 510 7.53 -16.77 26.89
C TYR A 510 8.40 -16.03 25.85
N TYR A 511 7.82 -15.22 24.97
CA TYR A 511 8.60 -14.39 24.03
C TYR A 511 9.48 -13.37 24.74
N PHE A 512 8.97 -12.67 25.76
CA PHE A 512 9.77 -11.79 26.62
C PHE A 512 10.95 -12.56 27.25
N CYS A 513 10.71 -13.74 27.85
CA CYS A 513 11.77 -14.55 28.42
C CYS A 513 12.84 -15.01 27.39
N ASN A 514 12.53 -15.03 26.10
CA ASN A 514 13.47 -15.34 25.03
C ASN A 514 14.25 -14.15 24.47
N SER A 515 13.70 -12.92 24.54
CA SER A 515 14.31 -11.75 23.90
C SER A 515 15.74 -11.51 24.42
N PRO A 516 16.79 -11.58 23.58
CA PRO A 516 18.18 -11.49 24.05
C PRO A 516 18.57 -10.06 24.49
N TYR A 517 17.87 -9.03 24.00
CA TYR A 517 18.24 -7.62 24.17
C TYR A 517 17.57 -6.89 25.36
N ILE A 518 16.89 -7.60 26.27
CA ILE A 518 16.23 -6.97 27.44
C ILE A 518 17.27 -6.22 28.30
N LYS A 519 17.11 -4.90 28.35
CA LYS A 519 17.92 -3.99 29.14
C LYS A 519 17.47 -3.99 30.60
N LYS A 520 18.19 -3.25 31.47
CA LYS A 520 17.77 -3.06 32.88
C LYS A 520 16.53 -2.17 33.03
N ARG A 521 16.20 -1.37 32.01
CA ARG A 521 14.97 -0.58 31.89
C ARG A 521 14.16 -1.14 30.72
N PRO A 522 12.83 -1.04 30.74
CA PRO A 522 12.02 -1.40 29.58
C PRO A 522 12.27 -0.42 28.44
N ASP A 523 12.12 -0.90 27.20
CA ASP A 523 12.03 -0.04 26.02
C ASP A 523 10.58 0.32 25.65
N ASN A 524 9.58 -0.43 26.12
CA ASN A 524 8.14 -0.20 25.89
C ASN A 524 7.25 -0.75 27.03
N LEU A 525 5.93 -0.52 26.98
CA LEU A 525 5.00 -0.96 28.04
C LEU A 525 4.90 -2.49 28.19
N ASN A 526 4.97 -3.25 27.11
CA ASN A 526 4.94 -4.71 27.13
C ASN A 526 6.14 -5.29 27.92
N GLN A 527 7.35 -4.79 27.62
CA GLN A 527 8.54 -5.10 28.42
C GLN A 527 8.38 -4.65 29.87
N ALA A 528 7.81 -3.46 30.12
CA ALA A 528 7.62 -2.95 31.47
C ALA A 528 6.71 -3.87 32.31
N ALA A 529 5.61 -4.34 31.74
CA ALA A 529 4.70 -5.30 32.38
C ALA A 529 5.38 -6.64 32.68
N TRP A 530 6.08 -7.25 31.72
CA TRP A 530 6.77 -8.52 31.98
C TRP A 530 8.00 -8.39 32.90
N MET A 531 8.63 -7.21 32.95
CA MET A 531 9.64 -6.90 33.96
C MET A 531 9.05 -6.82 35.38
N LEU A 532 7.82 -6.33 35.53
CA LEU A 532 7.06 -6.45 36.78
C LEU A 532 6.70 -7.91 37.07
N PHE A 533 6.26 -8.69 36.08
CA PHE A 533 5.94 -10.12 36.30
C PHE A 533 7.15 -10.89 36.85
N VAL A 534 8.35 -10.68 36.27
CA VAL A 534 9.58 -11.30 36.79
C VAL A 534 9.93 -10.84 38.21
N ARG A 535 9.54 -9.62 38.64
CA ARG A 535 9.69 -9.20 40.05
C ARG A 535 8.71 -9.95 40.97
N LEU A 536 7.45 -10.09 40.55
CA LEU A 536 6.41 -10.82 41.29
C LEU A 536 6.80 -12.30 41.50
N LEU A 537 7.45 -12.94 40.52
CA LEU A 537 7.97 -14.31 40.64
C LEU A 537 9.11 -14.48 41.66
N GLU A 538 9.64 -13.41 42.25
CA GLU A 538 10.63 -13.47 43.35
C GLU A 538 10.04 -13.16 44.74
N GLN A 539 8.75 -12.79 44.82
CA GLN A 539 8.01 -12.66 46.07
C GLN A 539 7.39 -14.01 46.46
N ASP A 540 7.24 -14.29 47.76
CA ASP A 540 6.46 -15.45 48.23
C ASP A 540 4.97 -15.26 47.87
N GLU A 541 4.23 -16.34 47.57
CA GLU A 541 2.82 -16.25 47.11
C GLU A 541 1.87 -15.52 48.08
N GLU A 542 2.24 -15.43 49.36
CA GLU A 542 1.50 -14.72 50.41
C GLU A 542 1.84 -13.21 50.51
N GLU A 543 2.91 -12.75 49.85
CA GLU A 543 3.42 -11.36 49.90
C GLU A 543 3.18 -10.55 48.62
N LEU A 544 2.52 -11.10 47.58
CA LEU A 544 2.27 -10.35 46.34
C LEU A 544 1.48 -9.06 46.58
N GLU A 545 2.07 -7.94 46.17
CA GLU A 545 1.37 -6.66 46.21
C GLU A 545 0.27 -6.61 45.13
N GLU A 546 -0.99 -6.58 45.56
CA GLU A 546 -2.17 -6.41 44.67
C GLU A 546 -2.02 -5.18 43.75
N ALA A 547 -1.32 -4.14 44.21
CA ALA A 547 -0.97 -2.96 43.42
C ALA A 547 0.04 -3.23 42.29
N GLU A 548 1.04 -4.10 42.48
CA GLU A 548 1.97 -4.51 41.41
C GLU A 548 1.27 -5.43 40.40
N CYS A 549 0.39 -6.32 40.87
CA CYS A 549 -0.46 -7.16 40.02
C CYS A 549 -1.41 -6.33 39.16
N LEU A 550 -2.09 -5.34 39.76
CA LEU A 550 -3.00 -4.44 39.06
C LEU A 550 -2.26 -3.58 38.04
N LEU A 551 -1.11 -3.01 38.40
CA LEU A 551 -0.31 -2.21 37.47
C LEU A 551 0.11 -3.02 36.25
N LEU A 552 0.57 -4.27 36.45
CA LEU A 552 0.95 -5.16 35.36
C LEU A 552 -0.21 -5.36 34.37
N GLY A 553 -1.41 -5.65 34.88
CA GLY A 553 -2.61 -5.76 34.07
C GLY A 553 -2.92 -4.48 33.28
N MET A 554 -2.88 -3.32 33.95
CA MET A 554 -3.12 -2.02 33.30
C MET A 554 -2.12 -1.75 32.16
N LEU A 555 -0.82 -1.99 32.37
CA LEU A 555 0.22 -1.80 31.35
C LEU A 555 0.01 -2.70 30.12
N LEU A 556 -0.46 -3.94 30.32
CA LEU A 556 -0.81 -4.84 29.22
C LEU A 556 -2.08 -4.40 28.48
N CYS A 557 -3.13 -3.96 29.20
CA CYS A 557 -4.33 -3.41 28.59
C CYS A 557 -4.00 -2.20 27.69
N ILE A 558 -3.20 -1.25 28.19
CA ILE A 558 -2.74 -0.09 27.44
C ILE A 558 -1.98 -0.52 26.19
N TYR A 559 -1.10 -1.53 26.32
CA TYR A 559 -0.33 -2.04 25.18
C TYR A 559 -1.23 -2.64 24.08
N GLN A 560 -2.23 -3.45 24.45
CA GLN A 560 -3.16 -4.02 23.47
C GLN A 560 -4.06 -2.95 22.85
N LEU A 561 -4.58 -2.00 23.64
CA LEU A 561 -5.38 -0.87 23.15
C LEU A 561 -4.59 0.04 22.18
N ARG A 562 -3.32 0.31 22.48
CA ARG A 562 -2.39 1.02 21.58
C ARG A 562 -2.25 0.26 20.25
N ASN A 563 -1.98 -1.04 20.31
CA ASN A 563 -1.70 -1.85 19.12
C ASN A 563 -2.92 -1.99 18.17
N LYS A 564 -4.16 -1.88 18.67
CA LYS A 564 -5.36 -1.77 17.82
C LYS A 564 -5.35 -0.54 16.90
N CYS A 565 -4.72 0.55 17.34
CA CYS A 565 -4.73 1.84 16.64
C CYS A 565 -3.50 2.07 15.76
N ILE A 566 -2.57 1.11 15.68
CA ILE A 566 -1.32 1.23 14.93
C ILE A 566 -1.27 0.14 13.87
N HIS A 567 -1.03 0.52 12.61
CA HIS A 567 -0.74 -0.44 11.56
C HIS A 567 0.77 -0.55 11.32
N PRO A 568 1.33 -1.76 11.12
CA PRO A 568 2.76 -1.94 10.80
C PRO A 568 3.28 -1.16 9.57
N LEU A 569 2.36 -0.68 8.71
CA LEU A 569 2.65 -0.12 7.39
C LEU A 569 1.85 1.15 7.03
N LYS A 570 1.01 1.68 7.93
CA LYS A 570 0.40 2.99 7.72
C LYS A 570 1.15 4.00 8.59
N SER A 571 1.45 5.16 8.02
CA SER A 571 2.06 6.28 8.74
C SER A 571 1.04 6.99 9.65
N ALA A 572 -0.26 6.90 9.36
CA ALA A 572 -1.35 7.41 10.18
C ALA A 572 -1.97 6.35 11.14
N PRO A 573 -2.54 6.76 12.29
CA PRO A 573 -3.31 5.88 13.17
C PRO A 573 -4.53 5.24 12.47
N LEU A 574 -4.84 3.99 12.82
CA LEU A 574 -6.07 3.34 12.39
C LEU A 574 -7.29 3.95 13.11
N PRO A 575 -8.46 4.07 12.46
CA PRO A 575 -9.67 4.56 13.10
C PRO A 575 -10.16 3.58 14.16
N LEU A 576 -10.63 4.10 15.31
CA LEU A 576 -11.19 3.28 16.39
C LEU A 576 -12.55 2.69 16.02
N GLU A 577 -12.66 1.36 16.07
CA GLU A 577 -13.91 0.63 15.84
C GLU A 577 -14.90 0.78 17.01
N ASN A 578 -14.41 0.78 18.25
CA ASN A 578 -15.22 0.88 19.46
C ASN A 578 -14.88 2.14 20.28
N GLU A 579 -15.89 2.88 20.74
CA GLU A 579 -15.69 4.06 21.59
C GLU A 579 -15.34 3.71 23.05
N SER A 580 -15.68 2.50 23.51
CA SER A 580 -15.30 2.00 24.84
C SER A 580 -13.79 1.99 25.02
N ASP A 581 -13.05 1.56 24.00
CA ASP A 581 -11.59 1.42 24.01
C ASP A 581 -10.87 2.74 24.37
N LEU A 582 -11.45 3.90 24.04
CA LEU A 582 -10.92 5.21 24.45
C LEU A 582 -11.16 5.50 25.94
N LEU A 583 -12.34 5.13 26.48
CA LEU A 583 -12.65 5.26 27.90
C LEU A 583 -11.80 4.30 28.74
N ASP A 584 -11.64 3.07 28.26
CA ASP A 584 -10.79 2.04 28.86
C ASP A 584 -9.32 2.47 28.85
N MET A 585 -8.82 3.04 27.74
CA MET A 585 -7.47 3.63 27.70
C MET A 585 -7.32 4.74 28.74
N ARG A 586 -8.22 5.72 28.77
CA ARG A 586 -8.13 6.85 29.72
C ARG A 586 -8.19 6.36 31.18
N TYR A 587 -9.03 5.37 31.48
CA TYR A 587 -9.10 4.74 32.80
C TYR A 587 -7.79 4.03 33.16
N CYS A 588 -7.29 3.14 32.28
CA CYS A 588 -6.02 2.43 32.48
C CYS A 588 -4.86 3.42 32.66
N ALA A 589 -4.83 4.51 31.89
CA ALA A 589 -3.81 5.54 31.95
C ALA A 589 -3.75 6.22 33.32
N HIS A 590 -4.89 6.70 33.81
CA HIS A 590 -4.97 7.37 35.10
C HIS A 590 -4.60 6.40 36.24
N ARG A 591 -5.10 5.15 36.19
CA ARG A 591 -4.84 4.13 37.21
C ARG A 591 -3.37 3.70 37.21
N ALA A 592 -2.77 3.46 36.04
CA ALA A 592 -1.36 3.09 35.89
C ALA A 592 -0.42 4.20 36.36
N ILE A 593 -0.73 5.47 36.08
CA ILE A 593 0.08 6.61 36.55
C ILE A 593 0.07 6.69 38.08
N ASP A 594 -1.09 6.62 38.74
CA ASP A 594 -1.16 6.62 40.21
C ASP A 594 -0.35 5.45 40.82
N LEU A 595 -0.51 4.23 40.28
CA LEU A 595 0.25 3.05 40.74
C LEU A 595 1.76 3.18 40.50
N LEU A 596 2.20 3.71 39.36
CA LEU A 596 3.61 3.96 39.08
C LEU A 596 4.21 5.00 40.03
N LEU A 597 3.46 6.05 40.38
CA LEU A 597 3.89 7.06 41.35
C LEU A 597 3.99 6.48 42.76
N GLN A 598 3.07 5.59 43.15
CA GLN A 598 3.17 4.84 44.41
C GLN A 598 4.42 3.96 44.43
N LEU A 599 4.76 3.31 43.31
CA LEU A 599 5.99 2.53 43.20
C LEU A 599 7.25 3.40 43.24
N GLU A 600 7.30 4.57 42.58
CA GLU A 600 8.46 5.46 42.74
C GLU A 600 8.67 5.87 44.19
N MET A 601 7.60 6.21 44.90
CA MET A 601 7.64 6.57 46.32
C MET A 601 8.06 5.41 47.25
N LYS A 602 7.90 4.15 46.83
CA LYS A 602 8.43 2.96 47.55
C LYS A 602 9.89 2.63 47.23
N ASN A 603 10.43 3.12 46.11
CA ASN A 603 11.80 2.85 45.66
C ASN A 603 12.81 3.97 46.03
N ILE A 604 12.36 5.00 46.77
CA ILE A 604 13.14 6.10 47.34
C ILE A 604 13.40 5.85 48.83
#